data_AF-A0A5S3X3Z1-F1
#
_entry.id   AF-A0A5S3X3Z1-F1
#
_cell.length_a   1.000
_cell.length_b   1.000
_cell.length_c   1.000
_cell.angle_alpha   90.00
_cell.angle_beta   90.00
_cell.angle_gamma   90.00
#
_symmetry.space_group_name_H-M   'P 1'
#
loop_
_entity.id
_entity.type
_entity.pdbx_description
1 polymer ?
#
loop_
_entity_poly.entity_id
_entity_poly.type
_entity_poly.pdbx_seq_one_letter_code
_entity_poly.pdbx_strand_id
1 'polypeptide(L)'
;MLKWTQKKFAPVLYVQIWEDKLKITDIKTKQIYEDVPLLALQSTKSGKKVIAAIGKEANELTSPDIQVINPFSHPRLLFSDFHVGEKILQHAFSTFYKGKFLRLTPKTVIHPMEKIEGGLTMIEVRAFREVALGAGSADSKIHVGCPLSIAQFDFDQVEDIGGINSSQARLKSSDDIGLWPLLWAVLFILVTMYLGTR
;
A
#
# COMPACT_ATOMS: atom_id res chain seq x y z
N MET A 1 -7.53 10.85 19.67
CA MET A 1 -7.64 9.54 20.36
C MET A 1 -7.96 8.35 19.44
N LEU A 2 -8.69 8.52 18.32
CA LEU A 2 -9.19 7.39 17.50
C LEU A 2 -8.24 6.81 16.43
N LYS A 3 -7.04 7.38 16.23
CA LYS A 3 -6.11 6.98 15.15
C LYS A 3 -5.19 5.80 15.54
N TRP A 4 -5.03 5.50 16.83
CA TRP A 4 -4.11 4.47 17.30
C TRP A 4 -4.67 3.04 17.14
N THR A 5 -5.98 2.87 17.33
CA THR A 5 -6.63 1.55 17.24
C THR A 5 -6.79 1.07 15.80
N GLN A 6 -7.02 1.97 14.83
CA GLN A 6 -7.16 1.58 13.41
C GLN A 6 -5.84 1.10 12.78
N LYS A 7 -4.69 1.56 13.27
CA LYS A 7 -3.38 1.25 12.68
C LYS A 7 -2.94 -0.21 12.86
N LYS A 8 -3.49 -0.91 13.87
CA LYS A 8 -3.26 -2.35 14.12
C LYS A 8 -4.18 -3.28 13.34
N PHE A 9 -5.29 -2.77 12.78
CA PHE A 9 -6.28 -3.58 12.07
C PHE A 9 -6.38 -3.27 10.57
N ALA A 10 -5.56 -2.34 10.06
CA ALA A 10 -5.48 -2.08 8.63
C ALA A 10 -5.04 -3.37 7.89
N PRO A 11 -5.76 -3.78 6.84
CA PRO A 11 -5.35 -4.94 6.05
C PRO A 11 -3.97 -4.68 5.43
N VAL A 12 -3.16 -5.72 5.34
CA VAL A 12 -1.85 -5.64 4.70
C VAL A 12 -1.91 -6.43 3.40
N LEU A 13 -1.58 -5.75 2.31
CA LEU A 13 -1.51 -6.34 0.99
C LEU A 13 -0.05 -6.50 0.58
N TYR A 14 0.32 -7.72 0.20
CA TYR A 14 1.58 -7.99 -0.46
C TYR A 14 1.37 -7.94 -1.97
N VAL A 15 1.99 -6.96 -2.62
CA VAL A 15 1.82 -6.67 -4.05
C VAL A 15 3.12 -7.05 -4.76
N GLN A 16 3.07 -8.05 -5.61
CA GLN A 16 4.20 -8.52 -6.40
C GLN A 16 3.97 -8.12 -7.86
N ILE A 17 5.00 -7.53 -8.47
CA ILE A 17 4.92 -6.91 -9.80
C ILE A 17 5.96 -7.53 -10.72
N TRP A 18 5.50 -8.12 -11.82
CA TRP A 18 6.28 -8.57 -12.98
C TRP A 18 5.84 -7.76 -14.21
N GLU A 19 6.54 -7.93 -15.33
CA GLU A 19 6.10 -7.34 -16.60
C GLU A 19 4.79 -7.94 -17.11
N ASP A 20 4.60 -9.25 -16.95
CA ASP A 20 3.46 -9.99 -17.48
C ASP A 20 2.36 -10.24 -16.44
N LYS A 21 2.62 -9.94 -15.16
CA LYS A 21 1.74 -10.33 -14.06
C LYS A 21 1.79 -9.34 -12.90
N LEU A 22 0.62 -9.08 -12.34
CA LEU A 22 0.42 -8.37 -11.09
C LEU A 22 -0.29 -9.32 -10.11
N LYS A 23 0.32 -9.58 -8.96
CA LYS A 23 -0.27 -10.42 -7.91
C LYS A 23 -0.46 -9.62 -6.62
N ILE A 24 -1.63 -9.75 -6.02
CA ILE A 24 -1.94 -9.15 -4.73
C ILE A 24 -2.36 -10.27 -3.79
N THR A 25 -1.74 -10.35 -2.62
CA THR A 25 -2.12 -11.27 -1.56
C THR A 25 -2.46 -10.51 -0.30
N ASP A 26 -3.66 -10.73 0.25
CA ASP A 26 -4.00 -10.27 1.59
C ASP A 26 -3.33 -11.20 2.61
N ILE A 27 -2.46 -10.62 3.42
CA ILE A 27 -1.68 -11.36 4.41
C ILE A 27 -2.58 -12.08 5.42
N LYS A 28 -3.71 -11.49 5.80
CA LYS A 28 -4.61 -12.04 6.81
C LYS A 28 -5.53 -13.10 6.22
N THR A 29 -6.22 -12.77 5.13
CA THR A 29 -7.22 -13.67 4.54
C THR A 29 -6.62 -14.71 3.59
N LYS A 30 -5.36 -14.52 3.18
CA LYS A 30 -4.68 -15.30 2.13
C LYS A 30 -5.38 -15.25 0.77
N GLN A 31 -6.34 -14.34 0.60
CA GLN A 31 -7.01 -14.12 -0.67
C GLN A 31 -6.00 -13.57 -1.67
N ILE A 32 -6.00 -14.14 -2.88
CA ILE A 32 -5.09 -13.78 -3.96
C ILE A 32 -5.90 -13.16 -5.11
N TYR A 33 -5.37 -12.09 -5.70
CA TYR A 33 -5.77 -11.56 -6.99
C TYR A 33 -4.57 -11.60 -7.93
N GLU A 34 -4.81 -12.01 -9.18
CA GLU A 34 -3.80 -12.09 -10.23
C GLU A 34 -4.41 -11.58 -11.54
N ASP A 35 -3.68 -10.72 -12.24
CA ASP A 35 -4.06 -10.15 -13.54
C ASP A 35 -2.81 -9.70 -14.30
N VAL A 36 -2.95 -9.37 -15.59
CA VAL A 36 -1.89 -8.78 -16.40
C VAL A 36 -1.87 -7.25 -16.21
N PRO A 37 -0.71 -6.58 -16.10
CA PRO A 37 -0.66 -5.15 -15.88
C PRO A 37 -0.77 -4.38 -17.21
N LEU A 38 -1.92 -4.50 -17.87
CA LEU A 38 -2.21 -3.80 -19.13
C LEU A 38 -3.30 -2.75 -18.96
N LEU A 39 -3.19 -1.66 -19.71
CA LEU A 39 -4.21 -0.62 -19.78
C LEU A 39 -4.46 -0.25 -21.25
N ALA A 40 -5.73 -0.30 -21.66
CA ALA A 40 -6.16 0.12 -22.98
C ALA A 40 -6.70 1.55 -22.93
N LEU A 41 -6.10 2.45 -23.71
CA LEU A 41 -6.59 3.81 -23.93
C LEU A 41 -7.31 3.89 -25.27
N GLN A 42 -8.54 4.41 -25.28
CA GLN A 42 -9.27 4.72 -26.49
C GLN A 42 -9.19 6.23 -26.79
N SER A 43 -8.80 6.56 -28.02
CA SER A 43 -8.92 7.90 -28.57
C SER A 43 -10.37 8.17 -28.95
N THR A 44 -10.98 9.18 -28.33
CA THR A 44 -12.32 9.62 -28.72
C THR A 44 -12.26 10.44 -30.01
N LYS A 45 -13.40 10.62 -30.69
CA LYS A 45 -13.52 11.47 -31.89
C LYS A 45 -13.03 12.92 -31.67
N SER A 46 -12.97 13.37 -30.41
CA SER A 46 -12.48 14.69 -30.01
C SER A 46 -10.96 14.72 -29.73
N GLY A 47 -10.25 13.61 -29.90
CA GLY A 47 -8.81 13.48 -29.63
C GLY A 47 -8.45 13.24 -28.15
N LYS A 48 -9.43 13.17 -27.24
CA LYS A 48 -9.19 12.88 -25.82
C LYS A 48 -8.99 11.37 -25.62
N LYS A 49 -7.93 10.97 -24.91
CA LYS A 49 -7.70 9.58 -24.48
C LYS A 49 -8.48 9.26 -23.21
N VAL A 50 -9.20 8.14 -23.20
CA VAL A 50 -9.94 7.61 -22.05
C VAL A 50 -9.58 6.15 -21.81
N ILE A 51 -9.65 5.71 -20.55
CA ILE A 51 -9.39 4.31 -20.20
C ILE A 51 -10.57 3.47 -20.69
N ALA A 52 -10.31 2.54 -21.61
CA ALA A 52 -11.31 1.62 -22.16
C ALA A 52 -11.39 0.33 -21.34
N ALA A 53 -10.25 -0.24 -20.97
CA ALA A 53 -10.15 -1.44 -20.15
C ALA A 53 -8.80 -1.51 -19.42
N ILE A 54 -8.75 -2.33 -18.37
CA ILE A 54 -7.54 -2.63 -17.58
C ILE A 54 -7.49 -4.16 -17.38
N GLY A 55 -6.29 -4.71 -17.28
CA GLY A 55 -6.11 -6.14 -17.03
C GLY A 55 -6.21 -6.95 -18.31
N LYS A 56 -6.66 -8.20 -18.17
CA LYS A 56 -6.86 -9.11 -19.30
C LYS A 56 -7.79 -8.52 -20.38
N GLU A 57 -8.82 -7.78 -19.96
CA GLU A 57 -9.77 -7.12 -20.87
C GLU A 57 -9.08 -6.13 -21.82
N ALA A 58 -7.98 -5.49 -21.40
CA ALA A 58 -7.24 -4.56 -22.24
C ALA A 58 -6.58 -5.24 -23.44
N ASN A 59 -6.19 -6.52 -23.32
CA ASN A 59 -5.54 -7.28 -24.38
C ASN A 59 -6.54 -7.77 -25.45
N GLU A 60 -7.82 -7.90 -25.08
CA GLU A 60 -8.89 -8.35 -25.98
C GLU A 60 -9.37 -7.21 -26.91
N LEU A 61 -9.04 -5.96 -26.57
CA LEU A 61 -9.40 -4.79 -27.35
C LEU A 61 -8.39 -4.51 -28.46
N THR A 62 -8.78 -4.85 -29.70
CA THR A 62 -8.01 -4.49 -30.90
C THR A 62 -8.87 -3.59 -31.80
N SER A 63 -8.51 -2.31 -31.89
CA SER A 63 -9.16 -1.33 -32.77
C SER A 63 -8.14 -0.24 -33.14
N PRO A 64 -8.24 0.41 -34.32
CA PRO A 64 -7.34 1.50 -34.71
C PRO A 64 -7.26 2.66 -33.70
N ASP A 65 -8.35 2.89 -32.96
CA ASP A 65 -8.44 3.97 -31.97
C ASP A 65 -7.96 3.56 -30.57
N ILE A 66 -7.51 2.31 -30.38
CA ILE A 66 -7.11 1.77 -29.08
C ILE A 66 -5.60 1.57 -29.02
N GLN A 67 -5.00 2.06 -27.94
CA GLN A 67 -3.60 1.88 -27.61
C GLN A 67 -3.48 1.09 -26.30
N VAL A 68 -2.89 -0.10 -26.35
CA VAL A 68 -2.58 -0.90 -25.16
C VAL A 68 -1.19 -0.54 -24.65
N ILE A 69 -1.08 -0.29 -23.35
CA ILE A 69 0.15 0.13 -22.68
C ILE A 69 0.43 -0.80 -21.51
N ASN A 70 1.68 -1.24 -21.40
CA ASN A 70 2.21 -1.91 -20.21
C ASN A 70 3.20 -0.97 -19.52
N PRO A 71 2.90 -0.48 -18.30
CA PRO A 71 3.80 0.43 -17.60
C PRO A 71 5.05 -0.27 -17.06
N PHE A 72 5.10 -1.60 -16.96
CA PHE A 72 6.24 -2.36 -16.43
C PHE A 72 7.11 -2.98 -17.54
N SER A 73 6.74 -2.77 -18.81
CA SER A 73 7.49 -3.21 -19.99
C SER A 73 8.47 -2.13 -20.43
N HIS A 74 9.70 -2.20 -19.93
CA HIS A 74 10.80 -1.35 -20.37
C HIS A 74 12.15 -2.04 -20.10
N PRO A 75 13.14 -1.96 -21.01
CA PRO A 75 14.39 -2.73 -20.87
C PRO A 75 15.25 -2.35 -19.65
N ARG A 76 15.10 -1.14 -19.11
CA ARG A 76 15.95 -0.62 -18.02
C ARG A 76 15.21 0.11 -16.91
N LEU A 77 13.92 0.36 -17.08
CA LEU A 77 13.14 1.14 -16.13
C LEU A 77 12.08 0.23 -15.54
N LEU A 78 11.80 0.44 -14.27
CA LEU A 78 10.73 -0.28 -13.58
C LEU A 78 9.35 0.23 -13.94
N PHE A 79 9.27 1.48 -14.43
CA PHE A 79 8.07 2.09 -15.00
C PHE A 79 8.39 2.82 -16.30
N SER A 80 7.63 2.56 -17.35
CA SER A 80 7.58 3.38 -18.57
C SER A 80 6.56 4.52 -18.44
N ASP A 81 5.47 4.31 -17.70
CA ASP A 81 4.43 5.31 -17.44
C ASP A 81 3.86 5.18 -16.01
N PHE A 82 4.15 6.18 -15.19
CA PHE A 82 3.73 6.25 -13.78
C PHE A 82 2.21 6.31 -13.64
N HIS A 83 1.55 7.14 -14.47
CA HIS A 83 0.11 7.35 -14.36
C HIS A 83 -0.67 6.09 -14.73
N VAL A 84 -0.22 5.40 -15.78
CA VAL A 84 -0.78 4.11 -16.16
C VAL A 84 -0.59 3.09 -15.05
N GLY A 85 0.62 3.00 -14.46
CA GLY A 85 0.89 2.14 -13.31
C GLY A 85 -0.04 2.40 -12.11
N GLU A 86 -0.27 3.67 -11.78
CA GLU A 86 -1.19 4.07 -10.71
C GLU A 86 -2.62 3.62 -11.00
N LYS A 87 -3.12 3.83 -12.23
CA LYS A 87 -4.48 3.41 -12.62
C LYS A 87 -4.66 1.90 -12.57
N ILE A 88 -3.64 1.13 -12.95
CA ILE A 88 -3.65 -0.32 -12.86
C ILE A 88 -3.72 -0.78 -11.41
N LEU A 89 -2.91 -0.21 -10.50
CA LEU A 89 -3.00 -0.56 -9.08
C LEU A 89 -4.33 -0.10 -8.45
N GLN A 90 -4.85 1.07 -8.81
CA GLN A 90 -6.18 1.55 -8.37
C GLN A 90 -7.27 0.54 -8.77
N HIS A 91 -7.24 0.08 -10.01
CA HIS A 91 -8.16 -0.94 -10.51
C HIS A 91 -8.01 -2.25 -9.72
N ALA A 92 -6.77 -2.74 -9.58
CA ALA A 92 -6.50 -3.98 -8.86
C ALA A 92 -6.98 -3.93 -7.40
N PHE A 93 -6.74 -2.84 -6.67
CA PHE A 93 -7.22 -2.67 -5.29
C PHE A 93 -8.73 -2.58 -5.23
N SER A 94 -9.36 -1.82 -6.14
CA SER A 94 -10.81 -1.69 -6.22
C SER A 94 -11.48 -3.04 -6.50
N THR A 95 -10.92 -3.82 -7.42
CA THR A 95 -11.41 -5.16 -7.80
C THR A 95 -11.19 -6.16 -6.68
N PHE A 96 -10.03 -6.14 -6.01
CA PHE A 96 -9.74 -7.00 -4.85
C PHE A 96 -10.75 -6.81 -3.71
N TYR A 97 -11.18 -5.58 -3.45
CA TYR A 97 -12.14 -5.25 -2.39
C TYR A 97 -13.60 -5.21 -2.85
N LYS A 98 -13.90 -5.57 -4.11
CA LYS A 98 -15.27 -5.55 -4.64
C LYS A 98 -16.19 -6.41 -3.77
N GLY A 99 -17.33 -5.85 -3.36
CA GLY A 99 -18.32 -6.53 -2.51
C GLY A 99 -18.10 -6.42 -0.99
N LYS A 100 -17.02 -5.78 -0.51
CA LYS A 100 -16.85 -5.50 0.93
C LYS A 100 -17.49 -4.15 1.29
N PHE A 101 -18.43 -4.15 2.24
CA PHE A 101 -19.22 -2.97 2.64
C PHE A 101 -18.39 -1.85 3.30
N LEU A 102 -17.20 -2.17 3.81
CA LEU A 102 -16.25 -1.23 4.40
C LEU A 102 -14.90 -1.34 3.67
N ARG A 103 -14.53 -0.29 2.91
CA ARG A 103 -13.19 -0.14 2.33
C ARG A 103 -12.24 0.40 3.40
N LEU A 104 -11.62 -0.51 4.14
CA LEU A 104 -10.46 -0.14 4.97
C LEU A 104 -9.28 0.16 4.04
N THR A 105 -8.59 1.27 4.30
CA THR A 105 -7.38 1.65 3.56
C THR A 105 -6.24 0.67 3.91
N PRO A 106 -5.72 -0.11 2.95
CA PRO A 106 -4.68 -1.09 3.24
C PRO A 106 -3.32 -0.44 3.47
N LYS A 107 -2.43 -1.13 4.17
CA LYS A 107 -0.98 -0.94 4.02
C LYS A 107 -0.46 -1.89 2.95
N THR A 108 0.54 -1.49 2.20
CA THR A 108 1.08 -2.30 1.10
C THR A 108 2.56 -2.58 1.29
N VAL A 109 2.97 -3.79 0.91
CA VAL A 109 4.38 -4.08 0.62
C VAL A 109 4.48 -4.33 -0.87
N ILE A 110 5.17 -3.43 -1.56
CA ILE A 110 5.43 -3.55 -2.99
C ILE A 110 6.72 -4.32 -3.18
N HIS A 111 6.67 -5.35 -4.01
CA HIS A 111 7.80 -6.17 -4.38
C HIS A 111 7.93 -6.23 -5.90
N PRO A 112 8.84 -5.43 -6.49
CA PRO A 112 9.25 -5.59 -7.87
C PRO A 112 10.00 -6.92 -8.01
N MET A 113 9.51 -7.80 -8.87
CA MET A 113 10.02 -9.16 -9.01
C MET A 113 11.03 -9.32 -10.16
N GLU A 114 11.15 -8.31 -11.01
CA GLU A 114 12.00 -8.30 -12.21
C GLU A 114 12.73 -6.97 -12.34
N LYS A 115 13.77 -6.94 -13.18
CA LYS A 115 14.54 -5.74 -13.52
C LYS A 115 15.16 -5.04 -12.30
N ILE A 116 15.51 -5.82 -11.29
CA ILE A 116 16.16 -5.38 -10.04
C ILE A 116 17.68 -5.60 -10.06
N GLU A 117 18.28 -5.77 -11.25
CA GLU A 117 19.72 -5.97 -11.40
C GLU A 117 20.49 -4.74 -10.91
N GLY A 118 21.40 -4.94 -9.96
CA GLY A 118 22.10 -3.83 -9.30
C GLY A 118 21.31 -3.12 -8.19
N GLY A 119 20.11 -3.60 -7.86
CA GLY A 119 19.24 -3.03 -6.82
C GLY A 119 18.39 -1.86 -7.32
N LEU A 120 17.54 -1.33 -6.44
CA LEU A 120 16.67 -0.20 -6.75
C LEU A 120 17.35 1.12 -6.43
N THR A 121 17.27 2.08 -7.35
CA THR A 121 17.64 3.47 -7.05
C THR A 121 16.61 4.11 -6.11
N MET A 122 17.02 5.16 -5.38
CA MET A 122 16.09 5.92 -4.52
C MET A 122 14.93 6.55 -5.29
N ILE A 123 15.14 6.89 -6.57
CA ILE A 123 14.09 7.43 -7.44
C ILE A 123 13.05 6.36 -7.74
N GLU A 124 13.48 5.14 -8.05
CA GLU A 124 12.58 4.00 -8.29
C GLU A 124 11.83 3.57 -7.04
N VAL A 125 12.51 3.50 -5.90
CA VAL A 125 11.87 3.22 -4.60
C VAL A 125 10.80 4.26 -4.30
N ARG A 126 11.09 5.54 -4.53
CA ARG A 126 10.11 6.61 -4.37
C ARG A 126 8.96 6.45 -5.38
N ALA A 127 9.26 6.15 -6.64
CA ALA A 127 8.24 5.97 -7.66
C ALA A 127 7.23 4.88 -7.25
N PHE A 128 7.68 3.68 -6.89
CA PHE A 128 6.77 2.62 -6.41
C PHE A 128 5.93 3.05 -5.21
N ARG A 129 6.55 3.75 -4.25
CA ARG A 129 5.84 4.23 -3.06
C ARG A 129 4.74 5.21 -3.44
N GLU A 130 5.03 6.19 -4.29
CA GLU A 130 4.04 7.18 -4.74
C GLU A 130 2.92 6.52 -5.56
N VAL A 131 3.23 5.56 -6.45
CA VAL A 131 2.20 4.80 -7.19
C VAL A 131 1.29 4.06 -6.20
N ALA A 132 1.86 3.38 -5.19
CA ALA A 132 1.08 2.63 -4.21
C ALA A 132 0.19 3.54 -3.34
N LEU A 133 0.71 4.69 -2.91
CA LEU A 133 -0.05 5.69 -2.15
C LEU A 133 -1.16 6.31 -3.00
N GLY A 134 -0.86 6.70 -4.25
CA GLY A 134 -1.84 7.18 -5.22
C GLY A 134 -2.91 6.14 -5.55
N ALA A 135 -2.56 4.86 -5.47
CA ALA A 135 -3.50 3.76 -5.64
C ALA A 135 -4.48 3.57 -4.47
N GLY A 136 -4.26 4.24 -3.34
CA GLY A 136 -5.10 4.16 -2.15
C GLY A 136 -4.49 3.39 -0.99
N SER A 137 -3.17 3.15 -1.00
CA SER A 137 -2.46 2.62 0.17
C SER A 137 -2.31 3.70 1.26
N ALA A 138 -2.49 3.32 2.52
CA ALA A 138 -2.27 4.19 3.67
C ALA A 138 -0.77 4.39 3.96
N ASP A 139 0.02 3.34 3.72
CA ASP A 139 1.46 3.29 3.91
C ASP A 139 2.03 2.23 2.97
N SER A 140 3.26 2.41 2.49
CA SER A 140 3.87 1.49 1.55
C SER A 140 5.35 1.29 1.84
N LYS A 141 5.76 0.02 1.93
CA LYS A 141 7.16 -0.41 2.04
C LYS A 141 7.61 -1.08 0.76
N ILE A 142 8.85 -0.83 0.36
CA ILE A 142 9.43 -1.44 -0.84
C ILE A 142 10.39 -2.54 -0.44
N HIS A 143 10.10 -3.76 -0.88
CA HIS A 143 10.88 -4.96 -0.61
C HIS A 143 11.54 -5.47 -1.89
N VAL A 144 12.73 -6.07 -1.78
CA VAL A 144 13.43 -6.78 -2.86
C VAL A 144 14.05 -8.06 -2.34
N GLY A 145 14.32 -8.99 -3.26
CA GLY A 145 14.99 -10.26 -2.95
C GLY A 145 14.01 -11.41 -2.86
N CYS A 146 14.18 -12.28 -1.86
CA CYS A 146 13.33 -13.46 -1.74
C CYS A 146 11.87 -13.08 -1.44
N PRO A 147 10.89 -13.82 -1.99
CA PRO A 147 9.49 -13.65 -1.62
C PRO A 147 9.29 -13.77 -0.11
N LEU A 148 8.46 -12.87 0.45
CA LEU A 148 8.19 -12.84 1.88
C LEU A 148 7.29 -14.01 2.30
N SER A 149 7.60 -14.61 3.45
CA SER A 149 6.73 -15.64 4.04
C SER A 149 5.46 -14.99 4.58
N ILE A 150 4.32 -15.37 3.98
CA ILE A 150 3.01 -14.84 4.37
C ILE A 150 2.56 -15.44 5.71
N ALA A 151 3.07 -16.59 6.14
CA ALA A 151 2.60 -17.31 7.31
C ALA A 151 2.86 -16.56 8.64
N GLN A 152 3.99 -15.85 8.74
CA GLN A 152 4.42 -15.11 9.93
C GLN A 152 4.79 -13.68 9.54
N PHE A 153 3.85 -13.00 8.90
CA PHE A 153 4.11 -11.68 8.35
C PHE A 153 3.77 -10.59 9.36
N ASP A 154 4.76 -9.77 9.71
CA ASP A 154 4.58 -8.52 10.44
C ASP A 154 5.04 -7.35 9.56
N PHE A 155 4.08 -6.48 9.22
CA PHE A 155 4.36 -5.30 8.39
C PHE A 155 5.44 -4.41 8.97
N ASP A 156 5.50 -4.25 10.29
CA ASP A 156 6.44 -3.34 10.93
C ASP A 156 7.89 -3.88 10.85
N GLN A 157 8.06 -5.20 10.75
CA GLN A 157 9.36 -5.88 10.63
C GLN A 157 9.88 -6.00 9.19
N VAL A 158 9.05 -5.71 8.18
CA VAL A 158 9.51 -5.71 6.78
C VAL A 158 10.55 -4.63 6.58
N GLU A 159 11.72 -5.01 6.06
CA GLU A 159 12.78 -4.09 5.66
C GLU A 159 12.31 -3.23 4.49
N ASP A 160 12.54 -1.92 4.58
CA ASP A 160 12.09 -0.94 3.59
C ASP A 160 13.30 -0.20 3.02
N ILE A 161 13.66 -0.52 1.78
CA ILE A 161 14.94 -0.14 1.14
C ILE A 161 15.12 1.38 1.03
N GLY A 162 14.03 2.14 0.99
CA GLY A 162 14.07 3.61 0.96
C GLY A 162 13.41 4.28 2.16
N GLY A 163 13.15 3.52 3.23
CA GLY A 163 12.72 4.10 4.48
C GLY A 163 13.87 4.94 5.03
N ILE A 164 13.72 6.28 5.06
CA ILE A 164 14.51 7.09 5.99
C ILE A 164 14.24 6.47 7.36
N ASN A 165 15.25 5.87 7.98
CA ASN A 165 15.18 5.16 9.25
C ASN A 165 14.21 5.85 10.21
N SER A 166 12.94 5.42 10.22
CA SER A 166 11.92 5.95 11.11
C SER A 166 12.19 5.55 12.57
N SER A 167 13.26 4.77 12.78
CA SER A 167 13.99 4.55 14.02
C SER A 167 14.62 5.82 14.61
N GLN A 168 15.05 6.79 13.79
CA GLN A 168 15.66 8.05 14.29
C GLN A 168 14.63 9.16 14.54
N ALA A 169 13.46 9.12 13.88
CA ALA A 169 12.36 10.06 14.17
C ALA A 169 11.56 9.70 15.43
N ARG A 170 11.83 8.53 16.04
CA ARG A 170 11.36 8.16 17.37
C ARG A 170 12.41 8.52 18.42
N LEU A 171 12.83 9.79 18.47
CA LEU A 171 13.22 10.35 19.76
C LEU A 171 11.96 10.36 20.60
N LYS A 172 11.82 9.27 21.37
CA LYS A 172 10.97 9.07 22.53
C LYS A 172 10.45 10.40 23.09
N SER A 173 9.24 10.81 22.69
CA SER A 173 8.46 11.77 23.47
C SER A 173 8.31 11.12 24.84
N SER A 174 9.06 11.68 25.79
CA SER A 174 9.07 11.29 27.19
C SER A 174 7.88 11.94 27.89
N ASP A 175 6.67 11.79 27.34
CA ASP A 175 5.45 12.34 27.97
C ASP A 175 4.59 11.25 28.63
N ASP A 176 5.09 10.02 28.73
CA ASP A 176 4.41 8.93 29.45
C ASP A 176 5.37 8.18 30.40
N ILE A 177 5.96 8.93 31.34
CA ILE A 177 6.50 8.35 32.58
C ILE A 177 5.60 8.81 33.74
N GLY A 178 4.50 8.07 33.91
CA GLY A 178 4.14 7.52 35.22
C GLY A 178 3.53 8.40 36.31
N LEU A 179 3.07 9.64 36.06
CA LEU A 179 2.47 10.48 37.12
C LEU A 179 0.94 10.61 37.09
N TRP A 180 0.30 10.28 35.97
CA TRP A 180 -1.16 10.31 35.86
C TRP A 180 -1.92 9.37 36.81
N PRO A 181 -1.50 8.10 37.02
CA PRO A 181 -2.19 7.23 37.97
C PRO A 181 -2.04 7.70 39.42
N LEU A 182 -0.94 8.39 39.76
CA LEU A 182 -0.74 8.97 41.10
C LEU A 182 -1.66 10.17 41.34
N LEU A 183 -1.84 11.05 40.35
CA LEU A 183 -2.80 12.15 40.43
C LEU A 183 -4.24 11.65 40.59
N TRP A 184 -4.62 10.59 39.88
CA TRP A 184 -5.94 9.97 40.04
C TRP A 184 -6.11 9.26 41.39
N ALA A 185 -5.08 8.61 41.92
CA ALA A 185 -5.11 8.01 43.24
C ALA A 185 -5.30 9.06 44.35
N VAL A 186 -4.59 10.19 44.27
CA VAL A 186 -4.75 11.30 45.22
C VAL A 186 -6.15 11.92 45.12
N LEU A 187 -6.67 12.13 43.91
CA LEU A 187 -8.03 12.62 43.71
C LEU A 187 -9.07 11.65 44.29
N PHE A 188 -8.88 10.35 44.10
CA PHE A 188 -9.77 9.32 44.62
C PHE A 188 -9.78 9.30 46.15
N ILE A 189 -8.61 9.39 46.80
CA ILE A 189 -8.50 9.47 48.26
C ILE A 189 -9.23 10.71 48.79
N LEU A 190 -9.02 11.88 48.19
CA LEU A 190 -9.69 13.12 48.58
C LEU A 190 -11.22 13.03 48.47
N VAL A 191 -11.72 12.42 47.40
CA VAL A 191 -13.17 12.22 47.20
C VAL A 191 -13.75 11.26 48.25
N THR A 192 -13.05 10.16 48.55
CA THR A 192 -13.51 9.21 49.58
C THR A 192 -13.51 9.80 50.98
N MET A 193 -12.53 10.67 51.31
CA MET A 193 -12.51 11.37 52.60
C MET A 193 -13.64 12.39 52.72
N TYR A 194 -13.98 13.11 51.63
CA TYR A 194 -15.03 14.13 51.65
C TYR A 194 -16.45 13.51 51.75
N LEU A 195 -16.65 12.33 51.18
CA LEU A 195 -17.92 11.59 51.24
C LEU A 195 -18.13 10.85 52.57
N GLY A 196 -17.06 10.55 53.33
CA GLY A 196 -17.12 9.85 54.62
C GLY A 196 -17.39 10.73 55.84
N THR A 197 -17.49 12.05 55.68
CA THR A 197 -17.71 13.03 56.76
C THR A 197 -19.13 13.62 56.81
N ARG A 198 -20.15 12.81 56.50
CA ARG A 198 -21.56 13.16 56.75
C ARG A 198 -22.25 12.08 57.58
#